data_AF-A0A4S2RKF0-F1
#
_entry.id   AF-A0A4S2RKF0-F1
#
_cell.length_a   1.000
_cell.length_b   1.000
_cell.length_c   1.000
_cell.angle_alpha   90.00
_cell.angle_beta   90.00
_cell.angle_gamma   90.00
#
_symmetry.space_group_name_H-M   'P 1'
#
loop_
_entity.id
_entity.type
_entity.pdbx_description
1 polymer ?
#
loop_
_entity_poly.entity_id
_entity_poly.type
_entity_poly.pdbx_seq_one_letter_code
_entity_poly.pdbx_strand_id
1 'polypeptide(L)'
;MPNEPGPKIGARLYDAAYYQGNVITVRPDRWDRGEGAVVYSLAYLGLRRLGSLQAPVEASDPEKPFRQAIGCVTHITVWAYRPDTWPDHPDEHGTTWQQYSADTADLGTWAARTKYVRVWKQANDGVFDVDLLTEDSFRPPITIME
;
A
#
# COMPACT_ATOMS: atom_id res chain seq x y z
N MET A 1 -1.85 -31.31 -10.78
CA MET A 1 -2.03 -30.05 -11.55
C MET A 1 -1.24 -28.98 -10.82
N PRO A 2 -0.47 -28.12 -11.51
CA PRO A 2 0.15 -26.99 -10.84
C PRO A 2 -0.99 -26.07 -10.38
N ASN A 3 -1.04 -25.78 -9.08
CA ASN A 3 -1.88 -24.72 -8.55
C ASN A 3 -1.39 -23.41 -9.17
N GLU A 4 -1.99 -22.99 -10.28
CA GLU A 4 -1.83 -21.62 -10.74
C GLU A 4 -2.23 -20.74 -9.56
N PRO A 5 -1.30 -19.92 -9.00
CA PRO A 5 -1.70 -18.96 -8.00
C PRO A 5 -2.72 -18.05 -8.68
N GLY A 6 -3.98 -18.12 -8.23
CA GLY A 6 -5.07 -17.30 -8.74
C GLY A 6 -4.66 -15.82 -8.83
N PRO A 7 -5.35 -15.01 -9.64
CA PRO A 7 -4.94 -13.64 -9.95
C PRO A 7 -4.65 -12.88 -8.64
N LYS A 8 -3.36 -12.64 -8.37
CA LYS A 8 -2.91 -11.97 -7.15
C LYS A 8 -3.57 -10.60 -7.10
N ILE A 9 -4.41 -10.38 -6.11
CA ILE A 9 -5.21 -9.18 -5.96
C ILE A 9 -4.25 -8.00 -5.71
N GLY A 10 -4.28 -7.02 -6.61
CA GLY A 10 -3.44 -5.82 -6.58
C GLY A 10 -4.25 -4.57 -6.24
N ALA A 11 -3.60 -3.59 -5.62
CA ALA A 11 -4.22 -2.29 -5.39
C ALA A 11 -4.40 -1.55 -6.71
N ARG A 12 -5.49 -0.79 -6.83
CA ARG A 12 -5.75 0.04 -8.01
C ARG A 12 -5.54 1.50 -7.65
N LEU A 13 -4.76 2.18 -8.46
CA LEU A 13 -4.41 3.59 -8.32
C LEU A 13 -4.98 4.35 -9.51
N TYR A 14 -5.82 5.34 -9.24
CA TYR A 14 -6.52 6.12 -10.26
C TYR A 14 -5.99 7.55 -10.28
N ASP A 15 -5.82 8.12 -11.47
CA ASP A 15 -5.39 9.52 -11.59
C ASP A 15 -6.47 10.53 -11.16
N ALA A 16 -7.75 10.18 -11.21
CA ALA A 16 -8.86 11.03 -10.81
C ALA A 16 -9.61 10.51 -9.58
N ALA A 17 -10.43 11.38 -8.98
CA ALA A 17 -11.34 11.01 -7.90
C ALA A 17 -12.47 10.09 -8.42
N TYR A 18 -13.14 9.42 -7.50
CA TYR A 18 -14.28 8.53 -7.71
C TYR A 18 -14.00 7.37 -8.68
N TYR A 19 -12.77 6.83 -8.62
CA TYR A 19 -12.31 5.67 -9.40
C TYR A 19 -12.41 5.90 -10.92
N GLN A 20 -12.19 7.15 -11.36
CA GLN A 20 -12.23 7.56 -12.76
C GLN A 20 -10.83 7.73 -13.34
N GLY A 21 -10.78 7.84 -14.68
CA GLY A 21 -9.56 8.19 -15.42
C GLY A 21 -8.60 7.02 -15.62
N ASN A 22 -7.31 7.33 -15.76
CA ASN A 22 -6.28 6.30 -15.96
C ASN A 22 -6.07 5.49 -14.68
N VAL A 23 -5.93 4.17 -14.82
CA VAL A 23 -5.79 3.24 -13.70
C VAL A 23 -4.54 2.37 -13.86
N ILE A 24 -3.80 2.22 -12.77
CA ILE A 24 -2.67 1.30 -12.67
C ILE A 24 -2.95 0.30 -11.55
N THR A 25 -2.67 -0.98 -11.82
CA THR A 25 -2.71 -2.02 -10.79
C THR A 25 -1.31 -2.26 -10.27
N VAL A 26 -1.08 -2.00 -8.98
CA VAL A 26 0.20 -2.23 -8.31
C VAL A 26 0.05 -3.44 -7.39
N ARG A 27 0.97 -4.39 -7.52
CA ARG A 27 0.99 -5.57 -6.66
C ARG A 27 1.63 -5.19 -5.32
N PRO A 28 1.02 -5.59 -4.18
CA PRO A 28 1.64 -5.38 -2.89
C PRO A 28 2.93 -6.17 -2.77
N ASP A 29 3.97 -5.53 -2.27
CA ASP A 29 5.11 -6.22 -1.69
C ASP A 29 4.73 -6.87 -0.34
N ARG A 30 5.62 -7.71 0.20
CA ARG A 30 5.41 -8.41 1.47
C ARG A 30 6.22 -7.76 2.58
N TRP A 31 5.54 -7.32 3.63
CA TRP A 31 6.16 -6.78 4.84
C TRP A 31 7.00 -7.82 5.59
N ASP A 32 6.57 -9.09 5.57
CA ASP A 32 6.96 -10.14 6.52
C ASP A 32 8.17 -11.00 6.12
N ARG A 33 8.73 -10.85 4.91
CA ARG A 33 9.70 -11.82 4.36
C ARG A 33 11.12 -11.31 4.11
N GLY A 34 11.46 -10.11 4.60
CA GLY A 34 12.78 -9.52 4.37
C GLY A 34 13.03 -9.16 2.90
N GLU A 35 11.98 -9.13 2.07
CA GLU A 35 12.02 -8.50 0.75
C GLU A 35 12.07 -6.97 0.94
N GLY A 36 12.93 -6.29 0.19
CA GLY A 36 13.07 -4.83 0.29
C GLY A 36 11.75 -4.12 -0.02
N ALA A 37 11.45 -3.06 0.72
CA ALA A 37 10.28 -2.23 0.47
C ALA A 37 10.40 -1.56 -0.90
N VAL A 38 9.38 -1.69 -1.76
CA VAL A 38 9.40 -1.09 -3.10
C VAL A 38 8.51 0.13 -3.15
N VAL A 39 9.12 1.30 -3.33
CA VAL A 39 8.42 2.57 -3.51
C VAL A 39 8.47 2.93 -4.99
N TYR A 40 7.34 3.33 -5.54
CA TYR A 40 7.23 3.77 -6.94
C TYR A 40 6.98 5.27 -6.98
N SER A 41 7.71 5.99 -7.83
CA SER A 41 7.30 7.32 -8.26
C SER A 41 6.01 7.21 -9.06
N LEU A 42 5.12 8.21 -8.97
CA LEU A 42 3.92 8.23 -9.82
C LEU A 42 4.30 8.32 -11.30
N ALA A 43 5.40 9.03 -11.61
CA ALA A 43 5.91 9.19 -12.97
C ALA A 43 6.31 7.83 -13.59
N TYR A 44 6.99 6.98 -12.84
CA TYR A 44 7.34 5.61 -13.23
C TYR A 44 6.09 4.80 -13.59
N LEU A 45 5.03 4.94 -12.78
CA LEU A 45 3.74 4.28 -13.00
C LEU A 45 2.94 4.91 -14.15
N GLY A 46 3.42 5.99 -14.78
CA GLY A 46 2.68 6.73 -15.81
C GLY A 46 1.50 7.54 -15.26
N LEU A 47 1.46 7.81 -13.96
CA LEU A 47 0.46 8.63 -13.29
C LEU A 47 1.00 10.04 -13.05
N ARG A 48 0.22 11.06 -13.40
CA ARG A 48 0.56 12.47 -13.09
C ARG A 48 0.06 12.92 -11.72
N ARG A 49 -0.88 12.17 -11.17
CA ARG A 49 -1.71 12.48 -10.00
C ARG A 49 -2.23 11.16 -9.45
N LEU A 50 -2.56 11.12 -8.16
CA LEU A 50 -3.30 10.02 -7.54
C LEU A 50 -4.62 10.54 -6.94
N GLY A 51 -5.74 10.45 -7.67
CA GLY A 51 -7.02 10.99 -7.24
C GLY A 51 -7.87 10.07 -6.36
N SER A 52 -7.78 8.76 -6.58
CA SER A 52 -8.48 7.74 -5.79
C SER A 52 -7.72 6.42 -5.78
N LEU A 53 -8.03 5.55 -4.82
CA LEU A 53 -7.39 4.24 -4.70
C LEU A 53 -8.35 3.17 -4.23
N GLN A 54 -8.06 1.92 -4.60
CA GLN A 54 -8.71 0.74 -4.04
C GLN A 54 -7.66 -0.15 -3.38
N ALA A 55 -7.91 -0.45 -2.11
CA ALA A 55 -7.02 -1.20 -1.24
C ALA A 55 -7.71 -2.51 -0.87
N PRO A 56 -7.48 -3.58 -1.65
CA PRO A 56 -8.22 -4.82 -1.50
C PRO A 56 -7.86 -5.55 -0.20
N VAL A 57 -8.88 -6.14 0.41
CA VAL A 57 -8.74 -7.03 1.57
C VAL A 57 -8.86 -8.47 1.10
N GLU A 58 -7.95 -9.34 1.54
CA GLU A 58 -7.99 -10.77 1.23
C GLU A 58 -8.57 -11.55 2.40
N ALA A 59 -9.60 -12.35 2.13
CA ALA A 59 -10.16 -13.29 3.10
C ALA A 59 -9.17 -14.42 3.39
N SER A 60 -9.13 -14.89 4.64
CA SER A 60 -8.27 -16.00 5.07
C SER A 60 -8.64 -17.32 4.38
N ASP A 61 -9.91 -17.47 3.98
CA ASP A 61 -10.44 -18.63 3.28
C ASP A 61 -11.41 -18.18 2.16
N PRO A 62 -10.91 -17.92 0.93
CA PRO A 62 -11.74 -17.41 -0.17
C PRO A 62 -12.83 -18.39 -0.62
N GLU A 63 -12.74 -19.67 -0.24
CA GLU A 63 -13.73 -20.71 -0.58
C GLU A 63 -14.87 -20.80 0.46
N LYS A 64 -14.76 -20.12 1.61
CA LYS A 64 -15.77 -20.14 2.67
C LYS A 64 -16.35 -18.74 2.95
N PRO A 65 -17.37 -18.30 2.18
CA PRO A 65 -17.91 -16.93 2.29
C PRO A 65 -18.52 -16.59 3.67
N PHE A 66 -18.86 -17.60 4.48
CA PHE A 66 -19.40 -17.41 5.83
C PHE A 66 -18.32 -17.32 6.93
N ARG A 67 -17.04 -17.57 6.60
CA ARG A 67 -15.89 -17.37 7.50
C ARG A 67 -15.15 -16.11 7.04
N GLN A 68 -15.71 -14.95 7.36
CA GLN A 68 -15.17 -13.63 7.03
C GLN A 68 -13.94 -13.25 7.88
N ALA A 69 -13.04 -14.20 8.14
CA ALA A 69 -11.75 -13.85 8.71
C ALA A 69 -10.95 -13.12 7.62
N ILE A 70 -10.44 -11.93 7.96
CA ILE A 70 -9.50 -11.21 7.10
C ILE A 70 -8.14 -11.89 7.26
N GLY A 71 -7.54 -12.34 6.17
CA GLY A 71 -6.23 -12.98 6.17
C GLY A 71 -5.10 -11.98 5.94
N CYS A 72 -5.30 -11.03 5.03
CA CYS A 72 -4.35 -9.96 4.77
C CYS A 72 -5.06 -8.66 4.42
N VAL A 73 -4.50 -7.54 4.89
CA VAL A 73 -4.93 -6.18 4.55
C VAL A 73 -3.88 -5.58 3.62
N THR A 74 -4.33 -4.97 2.52
CA THR A 74 -3.44 -4.17 1.65
C THR A 74 -3.37 -2.76 2.18
N HIS A 75 -2.15 -2.28 2.42
CA HIS A 75 -1.86 -0.92 2.81
C HIS A 75 -1.23 -0.18 1.63
N ILE A 76 -1.61 1.08 1.48
CA ILE A 76 -1.08 2.00 0.48
C ILE A 76 -0.54 3.19 1.24
N THR A 77 0.78 3.36 1.22
CA THR A 77 1.45 4.51 1.79
C THR A 77 1.83 5.46 0.67
N VAL A 78 1.55 6.75 0.85
CA VAL A 78 1.86 7.81 -0.13
C VAL A 78 2.77 8.84 0.51
N TRP A 79 3.66 9.43 -0.28
CA TRP A 79 4.55 10.51 0.15
C TRP A 79 4.50 11.70 -0.80
N ALA A 80 4.66 12.89 -0.24
CA ALA A 80 4.77 14.13 -1.01
C ALA A 80 6.17 14.34 -1.61
N TYR A 81 7.17 13.68 -1.04
CA TYR A 81 8.58 13.75 -1.42
C TYR A 81 9.20 12.36 -1.44
N ARG A 82 10.41 12.25 -2.00
CA ARG A 82 11.14 10.99 -2.06
C ARG A 82 11.45 10.54 -0.63
N PRO A 83 11.01 9.35 -0.20
CA PRO A 83 11.34 8.86 1.13
C PRO A 83 12.79 8.39 1.17
N ASP A 84 13.56 8.84 2.16
CA ASP A 84 14.93 8.36 2.39
C ASP A 84 14.95 7.07 3.22
N THR A 85 14.01 6.95 4.15
CA THR A 85 13.77 5.78 4.98
C THR A 85 12.27 5.48 5.04
N TRP A 86 11.92 4.44 5.81
CA TRP A 86 10.51 4.12 6.05
C TRP A 86 9.85 5.28 6.83
N PRO A 87 8.51 5.45 6.83
CA PRO A 87 7.88 6.44 7.68
C PRO A 87 8.11 6.04 9.14
N ASP A 88 9.18 6.59 9.71
CA ASP A 88 9.66 6.28 11.05
C ASP A 88 9.09 7.28 12.07
N HIS A 89 8.46 8.36 11.60
CA HIS A 89 7.98 9.47 12.42
C HIS A 89 6.47 9.65 12.29
N PRO A 90 5.70 9.19 13.31
CA PRO A 90 4.25 9.40 13.37
C PRO A 90 3.84 10.87 13.26
N ASP A 91 4.69 11.78 13.74
CA ASP A 91 4.47 13.23 13.70
C ASP A 91 4.43 13.78 12.26
N GLU A 92 5.01 13.05 11.30
CA GLU A 92 4.99 13.41 9.89
C GLU A 92 3.76 12.89 9.13
N HIS A 93 2.96 12.04 9.78
CA HIS A 93 1.72 11.52 9.21
C HIS A 93 0.72 12.65 8.95
N GLY A 94 0.10 12.64 7.76
CA GLY A 94 -0.78 13.69 7.29
C GLY A 94 -0.06 14.95 6.78
N THR A 95 1.27 15.04 6.93
CA THR A 95 2.06 16.17 6.45
C THR A 95 3.02 15.79 5.31
N THR A 96 3.93 14.85 5.52
CA THR A 96 4.92 14.38 4.52
C THR A 96 4.54 13.04 3.92
N TRP A 97 3.79 12.22 4.66
CA TRP A 97 3.23 10.95 4.19
C TRP A 97 1.81 10.68 4.72
N GLN A 98 1.09 9.75 4.10
CA GLN A 98 -0.24 9.30 4.52
C GLN A 98 -0.43 7.81 4.19
N GLN A 99 -1.20 7.10 5.00
CA GLN A 99 -1.54 5.70 4.75
C GLN A 99 -3.05 5.52 4.54
N TYR A 100 -3.39 4.58 3.66
CA TYR A 100 -4.74 4.11 3.39
C TYR A 100 -4.76 2.58 3.41
N SER A 101 -5.78 1.98 4.01
CA SER A 101 -5.99 0.53 4.04
C SER A 101 -7.39 0.12 3.59
N ALA A 102 -8.13 1.06 3.01
CA ALA A 102 -9.48 0.90 2.49
C ALA A 102 -9.65 1.71 1.21
N ASP A 103 -10.63 1.31 0.40
CA ASP A 103 -11.04 2.04 -0.80
C ASP A 103 -11.34 3.50 -0.46
N THR A 104 -10.65 4.40 -1.15
CA THR A 104 -10.71 5.84 -0.91
C THR A 104 -11.06 6.53 -2.23
N ALA A 105 -12.30 7.00 -2.32
CA ALA A 105 -12.85 7.61 -3.51
C ALA A 105 -12.29 9.01 -3.79
N ASP A 106 -11.74 9.72 -2.80
CA ASP A 106 -11.10 11.01 -3.00
C ASP A 106 -9.98 11.20 -1.99
N LEU A 107 -8.75 11.39 -2.49
CA LEU A 107 -7.58 11.67 -1.65
C LEU A 107 -7.52 13.14 -1.20
N GLY A 108 -8.40 14.02 -1.71
CA GLY A 108 -8.44 15.43 -1.35
C GLY A 108 -7.09 16.11 -1.62
N THR A 109 -6.53 16.80 -0.62
CA THR A 109 -5.24 17.49 -0.72
C THR A 109 -4.08 16.54 -1.08
N TRP A 110 -4.17 15.27 -0.67
CA TRP A 110 -3.16 14.27 -1.03
C TRP A 110 -3.14 13.94 -2.51
N ALA A 111 -4.23 14.18 -3.24
CA ALA A 111 -4.26 13.90 -4.66
C ALA A 111 -3.24 14.72 -5.46
N ALA A 112 -3.07 15.99 -5.08
CA ALA A 112 -2.11 16.89 -5.71
C ALA A 112 -0.70 16.78 -5.11
N ARG A 113 -0.59 16.32 -3.86
CA ARG A 113 0.70 16.23 -3.16
C ARG A 113 1.48 14.97 -3.47
N THR A 114 0.79 13.85 -3.69
CA THR A 114 1.42 12.54 -3.82
C THR A 114 2.38 12.51 -5.00
N LYS A 115 3.62 12.09 -4.73
CA LYS A 115 4.64 11.82 -5.76
C LYS A 115 5.16 10.40 -5.72
N TYR A 116 5.10 9.77 -4.56
CA TYR A 116 5.59 8.41 -4.36
C TYR A 116 4.53 7.56 -3.67
N VAL A 117 4.49 6.27 -4.00
CA VAL A 117 3.53 5.31 -3.47
C VAL A 117 4.21 3.97 -3.20
N ARG A 118 3.83 3.33 -2.10
CA ARG A 118 4.13 1.92 -1.82
C ARG A 118 2.82 1.20 -1.60
N VAL A 119 2.72 -0.01 -2.13
CA VAL A 119 1.62 -0.92 -1.87
C VAL A 119 2.22 -2.15 -1.20
N TRP A 120 1.69 -2.52 -0.04
CA TRP A 120 2.24 -3.59 0.78
C TRP A 120 1.13 -4.36 1.49
N LYS A 121 1.39 -5.61 1.87
CA LYS A 121 0.44 -6.45 2.62
C LYS A 121 0.89 -6.65 4.04
N GLN A 122 -0.07 -6.54 4.96
CA GLN A 122 0.05 -6.96 6.34
C GLN A 122 -0.77 -8.24 6.54
N ALA A 123 -0.14 -9.29 7.08
CA ALA A 123 -0.86 -10.46 7.55
C ALA A 123 -1.69 -10.07 8.78
N ASN A 124 -2.90 -10.59 8.90
CA ASN A 124 -3.75 -10.36 10.06
C ASN A 124 -3.57 -11.54 11.04
N ASP A 125 -2.38 -11.66 11.62
CA ASP A 125 -2.01 -12.66 12.63
C ASP A 125 -2.30 -12.19 14.07
N GLY A 126 -3.06 -11.11 14.23
CA GLY A 126 -3.65 -10.70 15.51
C GLY A 126 -2.76 -9.84 16.39
N VAL A 127 -1.59 -9.40 15.91
CA VAL A 127 -0.72 -8.47 16.64
C VAL A 127 -0.75 -7.11 15.94
N PHE A 128 -1.59 -6.22 16.47
CA PHE A 128 -1.45 -4.78 16.23
C PHE A 128 -0.27 -4.31 17.08
N ASP A 129 0.95 -4.42 16.58
CA ASP A 129 2.09 -3.78 17.22
C ASP A 129 2.27 -2.38 16.64
N VAL A 130 1.54 -1.43 17.21
CA VAL A 130 1.97 -0.03 17.18
C VAL A 130 3.33 0.11 17.91
N ASP A 131 3.71 -0.89 18.72
CA ASP A 131 4.98 -1.03 19.42
C ASP A 131 6.13 -1.61 18.53
N LEU A 132 5.88 -1.96 17.26
CA LEU A 132 6.97 -2.24 16.30
C LEU A 132 7.69 -0.97 15.81
N LEU A 133 7.21 0.22 16.22
CA LEU A 133 7.99 1.46 16.13
C LEU A 133 9.05 1.56 17.25
N THR A 134 9.06 0.62 18.20
CA THR A 134 9.87 0.68 19.42
C THR A 134 11.06 -0.29 19.43
N GLU A 135 11.21 -1.19 18.44
CA GLU A 135 12.38 -2.07 18.29
C GLU A 135 13.23 -1.74 17.06
N ASP A 136 14.30 -1.01 17.35
CA ASP A 136 15.48 -0.79 16.51
C ASP A 136 16.15 -2.13 16.16
N SER A 137 15.70 -2.87 15.12
CA SER A 137 16.48 -4.01 14.57
C SER A 137 15.98 -4.70 13.27
N PHE A 138 15.26 -4.04 12.34
CA PHE A 138 15.40 -4.38 10.90
C PHE A 138 14.74 -3.31 10.03
N ARG A 139 15.55 -2.45 9.41
CA ARG A 139 15.06 -1.54 8.36
C ARG A 139 15.29 -2.24 7.02
N PRO A 140 14.27 -2.86 6.39
CA PRO A 140 14.47 -3.40 5.06
C PRO A 140 14.85 -2.23 4.13
N PRO A 141 15.86 -2.41 3.26
CA PRO A 141 16.27 -1.37 2.34
C PRO A 141 15.09 -0.98 1.44
N ILE A 142 14.91 0.33 1.23
CA ILE A 142 13.92 0.84 0.30
C ILE A 142 14.54 0.85 -1.10
N THR A 143 13.86 0.21 -2.05
CA THR A 143 14.14 0.36 -3.47
C THR A 143 13.14 1.34 -4.05
N ILE A 144 13.63 2.42 -4.65
CA ILE A 144 12.79 3.45 -5.28
C ILE A 144 12.85 3.27 -6.79
N MET A 145 11.69 3.03 -7.40
CA MET A 145 11.48 2.94 -8.83
C MET A 145 11.04 4.32 -9.34
N GLU A 146 11.79 4.92 -10.27
CA GLU A 146 11.62 6.32 -10.75
C GLU A 146 11.22 6.41 -12.22
#